data_AF-A0A537Y638-F1
#
_entry.id   AF-A0A537Y638-F1
#
_cell.length_a   1.000
_cell.length_b   1.000
_cell.length_c   1.000
_cell.angle_alpha   90.00
_cell.angle_beta   90.00
_cell.angle_gamma   90.00
#
_symmetry.space_group_name_H-M   'P 1'
#
loop_
_entity.id
_entity.type
_entity.pdbx_description
1 polymer ?
#
loop_
_entity_poly.entity_id
_entity_poly.type
_entity_poly.pdbx_seq_one_letter_code
_entity_poly.pdbx_strand_id
1 'polypeptide(L)'
;NMTGWRVGWAVGSPVAVEALGRVKTNIDSGIFNALQRAAIEALDGPQDAVAANCEVYRRRRDALVDGLNSAGWTLARPRAAIYVFAPTPGGESSGAFADFLLEKAGVVVAPGAGYGAEGEGHVRFSLTLDDARLEEGVERIARALKER
;
A
#
# COMPACT_ATOMS: atom_id res chain seq x y z
N ASN A 1 0.73 7.98 -12.20
CA ASN A 1 -0.10 6.98 -11.47
C ASN A 1 -1.31 6.61 -12.31
N MET A 2 -1.60 5.30 -12.45
CA MET A 2 -2.60 4.77 -13.40
C MET A 2 -3.54 3.71 -12.80
N THR A 3 -3.77 3.69 -11.48
CA THR A 3 -4.56 2.62 -10.81
C THR A 3 -5.95 2.41 -11.40
N GLY A 4 -6.62 3.50 -11.81
CA GLY A 4 -7.95 3.47 -12.43
C GLY A 4 -7.96 3.07 -13.92
N TRP A 5 -6.80 2.94 -14.56
CA TRP A 5 -6.69 2.72 -16.01
C TRP A 5 -6.77 1.23 -16.39
N ARG A 6 -6.72 0.34 -15.39
CA ARG A 6 -6.96 -1.11 -15.55
C ARG A 6 -6.09 -1.77 -16.63
N VAL A 7 -4.80 -1.41 -16.68
CA VAL A 7 -3.82 -1.95 -17.62
C VAL A 7 -2.63 -2.56 -16.87
N GLY A 8 -2.13 -3.68 -17.39
CA GLY A 8 -0.99 -4.43 -16.87
C GLY A 8 -0.63 -5.57 -17.82
N TRP A 9 0.46 -6.30 -17.53
CA TRP A 9 0.94 -7.40 -18.37
C TRP A 9 1.50 -8.56 -17.53
N ALA A 10 1.63 -9.73 -18.16
CA ALA A 10 2.26 -10.91 -17.57
C ALA A 10 3.41 -11.38 -18.49
N VAL A 11 4.56 -11.71 -17.90
CA VAL A 11 5.73 -12.27 -18.58
C VAL A 11 6.24 -13.46 -17.79
N GLY A 12 6.79 -14.48 -18.46
CA GLY A 12 7.31 -15.68 -17.80
C GLY A 12 7.13 -16.93 -18.64
N SER A 13 6.64 -18.01 -18.01
CA SER A 13 6.46 -19.31 -18.65
C SER A 13 5.60 -19.22 -19.92
N PRO A 14 6.09 -19.69 -21.09
CA PRO A 14 5.33 -19.62 -22.34
C PRO A 14 4.02 -20.40 -22.24
N VAL A 15 4.03 -21.57 -21.57
CA VAL A 15 2.84 -22.40 -21.34
C VAL A 15 1.80 -21.65 -20.50
N ALA A 16 2.23 -20.95 -19.46
CA ALA A 16 1.33 -20.19 -18.58
C ALA A 16 0.75 -18.95 -19.28
N VAL A 17 1.58 -18.22 -20.05
CA VAL A 17 1.15 -17.03 -20.79
C VAL A 17 0.15 -17.40 -21.89
N GLU A 18 0.39 -18.51 -22.61
CA GLU A 18 -0.56 -19.01 -23.60
C GLU A 18 -1.91 -19.40 -22.96
N ALA A 19 -1.86 -20.13 -21.85
CA ALA A 19 -3.06 -20.51 -21.10
C ALA A 19 -3.86 -19.28 -20.63
N LEU A 20 -3.19 -18.25 -20.10
CA LEU A 20 -3.81 -16.99 -19.71
C LEU A 20 -4.46 -16.28 -20.92
N GLY A 21 -3.78 -16.27 -22.07
CA GLY A 21 -4.32 -15.71 -23.31
C GLY A 21 -5.63 -16.39 -23.74
N ARG A 22 -5.67 -17.73 -23.72
CA ARG A 22 -6.88 -18.52 -24.04
C ARG A 22 -8.05 -18.28 -23.08
N VAL A 23 -7.76 -18.10 -21.80
CA VAL A 23 -8.80 -17.72 -20.83
C VAL A 23 -9.32 -16.32 -21.15
N LYS A 24 -8.41 -15.37 -21.43
CA LYS A 24 -8.75 -13.98 -21.69
C LYS A 24 -9.67 -13.79 -22.90
N THR A 25 -9.54 -14.59 -23.95
CA THR A 25 -10.45 -14.54 -25.12
C THR A 25 -11.91 -14.86 -24.78
N ASN A 26 -12.18 -15.48 -23.63
CA ASN A 26 -13.52 -15.78 -23.14
C ASN A 26 -14.01 -14.81 -22.06
N ILE A 27 -13.14 -13.91 -21.57
CA ILE A 27 -13.46 -12.92 -20.52
C ILE A 27 -13.72 -11.54 -21.14
N ASP A 28 -12.91 -11.15 -22.13
CA ASP A 28 -13.08 -9.88 -22.82
C ASP A 28 -12.66 -9.96 -24.30
N SER A 29 -13.01 -8.92 -25.07
CA SER A 29 -12.63 -8.78 -26.49
C SER A 29 -11.29 -8.06 -26.69
N GLY A 30 -10.46 -7.97 -25.65
CA GLY A 30 -9.21 -7.23 -25.65
C GLY A 30 -9.28 -5.89 -24.91
N ILE A 31 -8.10 -5.38 -24.55
CA ILE A 31 -7.95 -4.09 -23.85
C ILE A 31 -8.23 -2.95 -24.82
N PHE A 32 -8.92 -1.91 -24.36
CA PHE A 32 -9.17 -0.71 -25.15
C PHE A 32 -7.88 -0.14 -25.76
N ASN A 33 -7.84 -0.03 -27.08
CA ASN A 33 -6.62 0.32 -27.82
C ASN A 33 -5.97 1.63 -27.39
N ALA A 34 -6.74 2.64 -26.98
CA ALA A 34 -6.17 3.88 -26.48
C ALA A 34 -5.38 3.67 -25.18
N LEU A 35 -5.85 2.79 -24.28
CA LEU A 35 -5.12 2.42 -23.06
C LEU A 35 -3.85 1.64 -23.38
N GLN A 36 -3.89 0.76 -24.39
CA GLN A 36 -2.68 0.04 -24.83
C GLN A 36 -1.62 1.02 -25.35
N ARG A 37 -2.02 2.01 -26.16
CA ARG A 37 -1.11 3.05 -26.67
C ARG A 37 -0.55 3.93 -25.54
N ALA A 38 -1.38 4.31 -24.57
CA ALA A 38 -0.92 5.06 -23.41
C ALA A 38 0.05 4.24 -22.52
N ALA A 39 -0.17 2.92 -22.40
CA ALA A 39 0.74 2.04 -21.67
C ALA A 39 2.10 1.89 -22.37
N ILE A 40 2.13 1.83 -23.70
CA ILE A 40 3.38 1.86 -24.48
C ILE A 40 4.16 3.14 -24.19
N GLU A 41 3.52 4.30 -24.29
CA GLU A 41 4.16 5.58 -23.98
C GLU A 41 4.69 5.64 -22.54
N ALA A 42 3.93 5.12 -21.57
CA ALA A 42 4.36 5.08 -20.18
C ALA A 42 5.59 4.16 -19.94
N LEU A 43 5.78 3.13 -20.77
CA LEU A 43 6.89 2.18 -20.68
C LEU A 43 8.14 2.66 -21.43
N ASP A 44 7.96 3.17 -22.64
CA ASP A 44 9.07 3.57 -23.51
C ASP A 44 9.53 5.01 -23.27
N GLY A 45 8.65 5.85 -22.69
CA GLY A 45 8.93 7.24 -22.37
C GLY A 45 9.84 7.42 -21.13
N PRO A 46 10.11 8.69 -20.78
CA PRO A 46 10.97 9.02 -19.63
C PRO A 46 10.47 8.41 -18.31
N GLN A 47 11.38 7.80 -17.56
CA GLN A 47 11.07 7.11 -16.30
C GLN A 47 11.23 8.00 -15.05
N ASP A 48 11.48 9.30 -15.22
CA ASP A 48 11.71 10.25 -14.13
C ASP A 48 10.52 10.31 -13.16
N ALA A 49 9.29 10.17 -13.68
CA ALA A 49 8.08 10.13 -12.86
C ALA A 49 8.06 8.93 -11.90
N VAL A 50 8.61 7.79 -12.30
CA VAL A 50 8.72 6.60 -11.44
C VAL A 50 9.72 6.85 -10.33
N ALA A 51 10.91 7.37 -10.67
CA ALA A 51 11.94 7.71 -9.69
C ALA A 51 11.42 8.75 -8.68
N ALA A 52 10.77 9.83 -9.14
CA ALA A 52 10.17 10.84 -8.28
C ALA A 52 9.10 10.25 -7.34
N ASN A 53 8.26 9.33 -7.83
CA ASN A 53 7.29 8.64 -6.98
C ASN A 53 7.97 7.78 -5.91
N CYS A 54 9.05 7.06 -6.25
CA CYS A 54 9.83 6.30 -5.28
C CYS A 54 10.40 7.19 -4.17
N GLU A 55 10.90 8.39 -4.50
CA GLU A 55 11.38 9.36 -3.51
C GLU A 55 10.25 9.83 -2.57
N VAL A 56 9.08 10.13 -3.12
CA VAL A 56 7.89 10.52 -2.34
C VAL A 56 7.51 9.41 -1.36
N TYR A 57 7.38 8.17 -1.83
CA TYR A 57 7.02 7.06 -0.94
C TYR A 57 8.11 6.71 0.07
N ARG A 58 9.39 6.94 -0.27
CA ARG A 58 10.48 6.78 0.69
C ARG A 58 10.37 7.77 1.84
N ARG A 59 10.20 9.06 1.55
CA ARG A 59 10.02 10.09 2.57
C ARG A 59 8.80 9.81 3.46
N ARG A 60 7.67 9.43 2.86
CA ARG A 60 6.43 9.09 3.59
C ARG A 60 6.57 7.85 4.47
N ARG A 61 7.23 6.81 3.95
CA ARG A 61 7.59 5.63 4.74
C ARG A 61 8.42 6.05 5.94
N ASP A 62 9.38 6.94 5.73
CA ASP A 62 10.30 7.35 6.78
C ASP A 62 9.60 8.18 7.86
N ALA A 63 8.78 9.16 7.47
CA ALA A 63 7.95 9.92 8.41
C ALA A 63 7.04 9.02 9.26
N LEU A 64 6.35 8.03 8.65
CA LEU A 64 5.48 7.12 9.39
C LEU A 64 6.26 6.20 10.34
N VAL A 65 7.30 5.54 9.85
CA VAL A 65 8.08 4.58 10.65
C VAL A 65 8.79 5.31 11.79
N ASP A 66 9.46 6.43 11.51
CA ASP A 66 10.23 7.15 12.52
C ASP A 66 9.34 7.83 13.56
N GLY A 67 8.21 8.40 13.13
CA GLY A 67 7.26 9.03 14.05
C GLY A 67 6.59 8.02 14.99
N LEU A 68 6.18 6.86 14.47
CA LEU A 68 5.57 5.81 15.31
C LEU A 68 6.61 5.08 16.17
N ASN A 69 7.82 4.85 15.68
CA ASN A 69 8.94 4.35 16.49
C ASN A 69 9.25 5.28 17.67
N SER A 70 9.26 6.59 17.43
CA SER A 70 9.46 7.60 18.48
C SER A 70 8.32 7.63 19.50
N ALA A 71 7.13 7.13 19.13
CA ALA A 71 5.99 6.95 20.02
C ALA A 71 5.99 5.59 20.75
N GLY A 72 7.06 4.80 20.63
CA GLY A 72 7.23 3.51 21.29
C GLY A 72 6.71 2.31 20.50
N TRP A 73 6.19 2.51 19.29
CA TRP A 73 5.73 1.43 18.43
C TRP A 73 6.88 0.93 17.56
N THR A 74 7.49 -0.21 17.91
CA THR A 74 8.67 -0.71 17.20
C THR A 74 8.32 -1.31 15.84
N LEU A 75 8.54 -0.54 14.76
CA LEU A 75 8.26 -0.89 13.37
C LEU A 75 9.53 -1.13 12.57
N ALA A 76 9.50 -2.16 11.73
CA ALA A 76 10.52 -2.40 10.71
C ALA A 76 10.26 -1.53 9.48
N ARG A 77 11.34 -0.98 8.90
CA ARG A 77 11.26 -0.16 7.69
C ARG A 77 11.10 -1.06 6.45
N PRO A 78 9.99 -0.96 5.68
CA PRO A 78 9.83 -1.78 4.49
C PRO A 78 10.80 -1.33 3.38
N ARG A 79 11.25 -2.31 2.60
CA ARG A 79 12.21 -2.09 1.50
C ARG A 79 11.56 -1.56 0.23
N ALA A 80 10.27 -1.84 0.03
CA ALA A 80 9.52 -1.51 -1.18
C ALA A 80 8.02 -1.41 -0.85
N ALA A 81 7.21 -1.22 -1.90
CA ALA A 81 5.76 -0.98 -1.86
C ALA A 81 5.37 0.38 -1.24
N ILE A 82 4.06 0.61 -1.18
CA ILE A 82 3.43 1.83 -0.68
C ILE A 82 2.70 1.58 0.65
N TYR A 83 3.09 0.53 1.38
CA TYR A 83 2.45 0.07 2.60
C TYR A 83 3.46 -0.15 3.72
N VAL A 84 3.02 0.06 4.96
CA VAL A 84 3.70 -0.40 6.16
C VAL A 84 2.78 -1.41 6.85
N PHE A 85 3.26 -2.64 7.03
CA PHE A 85 2.54 -3.70 7.74
C PHE A 85 3.08 -3.75 9.17
N ALA A 86 2.30 -3.23 10.10
CA ALA A 86 2.73 -2.95 11.47
C ALA A 86 2.09 -3.97 12.43
N PRO A 87 2.87 -4.62 13.32
CA PRO A 87 2.31 -5.49 14.33
C PRO A 87 1.48 -4.69 15.33
N THR A 88 0.37 -5.23 15.80
CA THR A 88 -0.43 -4.60 16.86
C THR A 88 0.33 -4.66 18.19
N PRO A 89 0.25 -3.61 19.04
CA PRO A 89 0.86 -3.64 20.37
C PRO A 89 0.24 -4.73 21.26
N GLY A 90 1.07 -5.44 22.01
CA GLY A 90 0.59 -6.38 23.04
C GLY A 90 -0.14 -7.63 22.52
N GLY A 91 -0.02 -7.96 21.22
CA GLY A 91 -0.69 -9.13 20.63
C GLY A 91 -2.21 -8.97 20.49
N GLU A 92 -2.70 -7.73 20.44
CA GLU A 92 -4.11 -7.44 20.21
C GLU A 92 -4.59 -7.89 18.85
N SER A 93 -5.91 -8.09 18.73
CA SER A 93 -6.47 -8.43 17.44
C SER A 93 -6.33 -7.28 16.44
N SER A 94 -6.16 -7.63 15.16
CA SER A 94 -5.99 -6.63 14.10
C SER A 94 -7.21 -5.74 13.94
N GLY A 95 -8.41 -6.29 14.14
CA GLY A 95 -9.68 -5.57 14.10
C GLY A 95 -9.82 -4.59 15.28
N ALA A 96 -9.64 -5.07 16.52
CA ALA A 96 -9.81 -4.23 17.70
C ALA A 96 -8.82 -3.05 17.70
N PHE A 97 -7.58 -3.29 17.25
CA PHE A 97 -6.60 -2.23 17.16
C PHE A 97 -6.91 -1.24 16.01
N ALA A 98 -7.46 -1.69 14.88
CA ALA A 98 -7.94 -0.80 13.83
C ALA A 98 -9.11 0.07 14.30
N ASP A 99 -10.05 -0.50 15.05
CA ASP A 99 -11.17 0.23 15.66
C ASP A 99 -10.66 1.27 16.66
N PHE A 100 -9.69 0.90 17.51
CA PHE A 100 -9.02 1.84 18.42
C PHE A 100 -8.41 3.04 17.67
N LEU A 101 -7.68 2.82 16.58
CA LEU A 101 -7.10 3.91 15.80
C LEU A 101 -8.16 4.79 15.13
N LEU A 102 -9.27 4.19 14.67
CA LEU A 102 -10.39 4.94 14.13
C LEU A 102 -11.04 5.82 15.20
N GLU A 103 -11.37 5.26 16.36
CA GLU A 103 -12.09 5.95 17.43
C GLU A 103 -11.24 6.99 18.15
N LYS A 104 -9.97 6.69 18.42
CA LYS A 104 -9.09 7.55 19.24
C LYS A 104 -8.22 8.49 18.43
N ALA A 105 -7.79 8.08 17.24
CA ALA A 105 -6.94 8.90 16.37
C ALA A 105 -7.68 9.44 15.13
N GLY A 106 -8.89 8.97 14.83
CA GLY A 106 -9.57 9.32 13.58
C GLY A 106 -8.84 8.80 12.34
N VAL A 107 -8.08 7.70 12.48
CA VAL A 107 -7.27 7.13 11.40
C VAL A 107 -7.79 5.76 11.01
N VAL A 108 -8.17 5.62 9.75
CA VAL A 108 -8.56 4.32 9.17
C VAL A 108 -7.32 3.57 8.72
N VAL A 109 -7.17 2.34 9.20
CA VAL A 109 -6.16 1.37 8.75
C VAL A 109 -6.85 0.09 8.27
N ALA A 110 -6.17 -0.71 7.46
CA ALA A 110 -6.72 -2.01 7.07
C ALA A 110 -6.31 -3.09 8.10
N PRO A 111 -7.27 -3.80 8.73
CA PRO A 111 -6.96 -4.92 9.61
C PRO A 111 -6.22 -6.03 8.87
N GLY A 112 -5.19 -6.58 9.50
CA GLY A 112 -4.36 -7.64 8.98
C GLY A 112 -5.11 -8.94 8.70
N ALA A 113 -6.16 -9.27 9.46
CA ALA A 113 -7.05 -10.41 9.23
C ALA A 113 -7.61 -10.46 7.80
N GLY A 114 -7.79 -9.30 7.15
CA GLY A 114 -8.25 -9.22 5.76
C GLY A 114 -7.26 -9.76 4.73
N TYR A 115 -6.00 -10.01 5.12
CA TYR A 115 -4.95 -10.61 4.28
C TYR A 115 -4.73 -12.10 4.58
N GLY A 116 -5.53 -12.70 5.47
CA GLY A 116 -5.42 -14.11 5.88
C GLY A 116 -5.03 -14.26 7.35
N ALA A 117 -5.03 -15.51 7.84
CA ALA A 117 -4.75 -15.83 9.24
C ALA A 117 -3.36 -15.34 9.71
N GLU A 118 -2.36 -15.42 8.83
CA GLU A 118 -0.99 -14.93 9.09
C GLU A 118 -0.89 -13.40 9.20
N GLY A 119 -1.93 -12.68 8.78
CA GLY A 119 -2.02 -11.23 8.94
C GLY A 119 -2.59 -10.81 10.29
N GLU A 120 -3.15 -11.73 11.08
CA GLU A 120 -3.69 -11.38 12.39
C GLU A 120 -2.61 -10.80 13.31
N GLY A 121 -3.01 -9.90 14.21
CA GLY A 121 -2.06 -9.14 15.02
C GLY A 121 -1.23 -8.12 14.23
N HIS A 122 -1.68 -7.71 13.03
CA HIS A 122 -1.08 -6.61 12.27
C HIS A 122 -2.13 -5.66 11.70
N VAL A 123 -1.74 -4.43 11.39
CA VAL A 123 -2.51 -3.47 10.59
C VAL A 123 -1.68 -2.94 9.43
N ARG A 124 -2.33 -2.61 8.32
CA ARG A 124 -1.67 -2.06 7.12
C ARG A 124 -1.97 -0.57 6.96
N PHE A 125 -0.92 0.24 6.99
CA PHE A 125 -0.95 1.65 6.60
C PHE A 125 -0.70 1.82 5.10
N SER A 126 -1.39 2.78 4.48
CA SER A 126 -1.17 3.21 3.09
C SER A 126 -0.45 4.55 3.05
N LEU A 127 0.64 4.65 2.28
CA LEU A 127 1.49 5.86 2.18
C LEU A 127 1.04 6.81 1.04
N THR A 128 -0.23 6.74 0.67
CA THR A 128 -0.78 7.36 -0.54
C THR A 128 -1.38 8.75 -0.33
N LEU A 129 -1.55 9.17 0.92
CA LEU A 129 -1.97 10.53 1.27
C LEU A 129 -0.82 11.52 1.08
N ASP A 130 -1.12 12.81 0.96
CA ASP A 130 -0.11 13.86 0.97
C ASP A 130 0.67 13.88 2.28
N ASP A 131 1.83 14.53 2.25
CA ASP A 131 2.80 14.48 3.35
C ASP A 131 2.23 15.09 4.63
N ALA A 132 1.53 16.23 4.53
CA ALA A 132 0.93 16.91 5.67
C ALA A 132 -0.16 16.05 6.33
N ARG A 133 -1.01 15.39 5.54
CA ARG A 133 -2.02 14.46 6.06
C ARG A 133 -1.42 13.23 6.70
N LEU A 134 -0.32 12.72 6.16
CA LEU A 134 0.38 11.58 6.72
C LEU A 134 1.03 11.95 8.07
N GLU A 135 1.71 13.09 8.14
CA GLU A 135 2.32 13.61 9.37
C GLU A 135 1.27 13.84 10.46
N GLU A 136 0.15 14.49 10.12
CA GLU A 136 -0.98 14.69 11.02
C GLU A 136 -1.53 13.35 11.56
N GLY A 137 -1.66 12.34 10.68
CA GLY A 137 -2.09 11.01 11.07
C GLY A 137 -1.13 10.34 12.05
N VAL A 138 0.19 10.46 11.80
CA VAL A 138 1.24 9.93 12.69
C VAL A 138 1.18 10.60 14.06
N GLU A 139 1.03 11.92 14.12
CA GLU A 139 0.92 12.66 15.39
C GLU A 139 -0.31 12.23 16.20
N ARG A 140 -1.46 12.04 15.54
CA ARG A 140 -2.70 11.59 16.19
C ARG A 140 -2.57 10.18 16.75
N ILE A 141 -1.98 9.26 15.99
CA ILE A 141 -1.69 7.90 16.45
C ILE A 141 -0.74 7.94 17.64
N ALA A 142 0.36 8.69 17.53
CA ALA A 142 1.35 8.80 18.60
C ALA A 142 0.73 9.35 19.91
N ARG A 143 -0.21 10.28 19.81
CA ARG A 143 -0.98 10.78 20.96
C ARG A 143 -1.89 9.69 21.54
N ALA A 144 -2.70 9.05 20.70
CA ALA A 144 -3.61 7.99 21.14
C ALA A 144 -2.87 6.84 21.84
N LEU A 145 -1.67 6.48 21.37
CA LEU A 145 -0.84 5.44 22.00
C LEU A 145 -0.30 5.85 23.38
N LYS A 146 -0.07 7.14 23.64
CA LYS A 146 0.39 7.63 24.96
C LYS A 146 -0.74 7.74 25.98
N GLU A 147 -1.96 7.94 25.51
CA GLU A 147 -3.17 8.05 26.36
C GLU A 147 -3.79 6.69 26.68
N ARG A 148 -3.25 5.62 26.10
CA ARG A 148 -3.64 4.24 26.33
C ARG A 148 -2.93 3.66 27.56
#